data_AF-A0A1C3TSH9-F1
#
_entry.id   AF-A0A1C3TSH9-F1
#
_cell.length_a   1.000
_cell.length_b   1.000
_cell.length_c   1.000
_cell.angle_alpha   90.00
_cell.angle_beta   90.00
_cell.angle_gamma   90.00
#
_symmetry.space_group_name_H-M   'P 1'
#
loop_
_entity.id
_entity.type
_entity.pdbx_description
1 polymer ?
#
loop_
_entity_poly.entity_id
_entity_poly.type
_entity_poly.pdbx_seq_one_letter_code
_entity_poly.pdbx_strand_id
1 'polypeptide(L)' 'MDMQTLQAQLSDIVESVIGTRVQPDEYMESLFDSMSKVQLMVEVKDRLGVTLPIDEIDTLVESVQVLAEYVATHRR' A
#
# COMPACT_ATOMS: atom_id res chain seq x y z
N MET A 1 -7.09 -6.32 13.98
CA MET A 1 -5.83 -5.59 13.78
C MET A 1 -6.19 -4.12 13.73
N ASP A 2 -5.52 -3.28 14.49
CA ASP A 2 -5.86 -1.85 14.55
C ASP A 2 -5.34 -1.12 13.31
N MET A 3 -6.03 -0.06 12.90
CA MET A 3 -5.69 0.71 11.69
C MET A 3 -4.24 1.23 11.73
N GLN A 4 -3.76 1.66 12.90
CA GLN A 4 -2.38 2.11 13.08
C GLN A 4 -1.36 1.01 12.82
N THR A 5 -1.65 -0.23 13.23
CA THR A 5 -0.77 -1.38 12.95
C THR A 5 -0.75 -1.71 11.46
N LEU A 6 -1.91 -1.60 10.79
CA LEU A 6 -2.00 -1.82 9.35
C LEU A 6 -1.24 -0.76 8.55
N GLN A 7 -1.40 0.51 8.92
CA GLN A 7 -0.66 1.63 8.32
C GLN A 7 0.84 1.44 8.51
N ALA A 8 1.31 1.09 9.70
CA ALA A 8 2.73 0.82 9.94
C ALA A 8 3.26 -0.31 9.05
N GLN A 9 2.52 -1.42 8.93
CA GLN A 9 2.91 -2.53 8.06
C GLN A 9 2.93 -2.14 6.57
N LEU A 10 1.95 -1.34 6.13
CA LEU A 10 1.91 -0.86 4.77
C LEU A 10 3.05 0.14 4.50
N SER A 11 3.36 1.03 5.43
CA SER A 11 4.54 1.90 5.33
C SER A 11 5.83 1.08 5.20
N ASP A 12 5.99 0.00 5.96
CA ASP A 12 7.16 -0.89 5.84
C ASP A 12 7.21 -1.61 4.49
N ILE A 13 6.04 -2.03 3.96
CA ILE A 13 5.95 -2.62 2.61
C ILE A 13 6.31 -1.59 1.55
N VAL A 14 5.74 -0.39 1.62
CA VAL A 14 6.01 0.71 0.68
C VAL A 14 7.50 1.05 0.72
N GLU A 15 8.09 1.22 1.90
CA GLU A 15 9.53 1.46 2.05
C GLU A 15 10.37 0.34 1.42
N SER A 16 9.97 -0.93 1.56
CA SER A 16 10.64 -2.05 0.91
C SER A 16 10.51 -2.04 -0.62
N VAL A 17 9.46 -1.45 -1.17
CA VAL A 17 9.16 -1.42 -2.60
C VAL A 17 9.85 -0.24 -3.29
N ILE A 18 9.66 0.98 -2.77
CA ILE A 18 10.20 2.21 -3.36
C ILE A 18 11.51 2.67 -2.72
N GLY A 19 12.01 1.96 -1.69
CA GLY A 19 13.25 2.28 -0.99
C GLY A 19 13.19 3.57 -0.17
N THR A 20 12.01 4.15 0.02
CA THR A 20 11.81 5.44 0.69
C THR A 20 10.71 5.31 1.72
N ARG A 21 10.99 5.79 2.93
CA ARG A 21 10.00 5.83 4.00
C ARG A 21 9.03 6.99 3.81
N VAL A 22 7.74 6.70 3.84
CA VAL A 22 6.66 7.66 3.65
C VAL A 22 5.76 7.73 4.90
N GLN A 23 5.19 8.90 5.18
CA GLN A 23 4.19 9.03 6.24
C GLN A 23 2.80 8.54 5.80
N PRO A 24 1.92 8.16 6.75
CA PRO A 24 0.60 7.62 6.43
C PRO A 24 -0.28 8.54 5.57
N ASP A 25 -0.17 9.83 5.78
CA ASP A 25 -0.91 10.92 5.14
C ASP A 25 -0.13 11.59 3.99
N GLU A 26 1.07 11.10 3.69
CA GLU A 26 1.92 11.65 2.65
C GLU A 26 1.47 11.19 1.26
N TYR A 27 1.47 12.13 0.32
CA TYR A 27 1.14 11.83 -1.06
C TYR A 27 2.31 11.09 -1.73
N MET A 28 2.09 9.82 -2.10
CA MET A 28 3.16 8.93 -2.56
C MET A 28 3.02 8.46 -4.02
N GLU A 29 1.95 8.86 -4.73
CA GLU A 29 1.67 8.40 -6.11
C GLU A 29 2.86 8.60 -7.05
N SER A 30 3.55 9.74 -6.94
CA SER A 30 4.70 10.10 -7.77
C SER A 30 5.96 9.27 -7.51
N LEU A 31 6.01 8.57 -6.38
CA LEU A 31 7.12 7.68 -6.01
C LEU A 31 6.98 6.30 -6.64
N PHE A 32 5.78 5.97 -7.14
CA PHE A 32 5.47 4.66 -7.70
C PHE A 32 5.60 4.64 -9.23
N ASP A 33 6.55 3.86 -9.73
CA ASP A 33 6.57 3.48 -11.14
C ASP A 33 5.70 2.23 -11.42
N SER A 34 5.48 1.89 -12.69
CA SER A 34 4.66 0.72 -13.07
C SER A 34 5.15 -0.60 -12.46
N MET A 35 6.46 -0.76 -12.24
CA MET A 35 7.03 -1.97 -11.66
C MET A 35 6.84 -2.02 -10.14
N SER A 36 7.03 -0.90 -9.45
CA SER A 36 6.82 -0.72 -8.02
C SER A 36 5.36 -0.93 -7.64
N LYS A 37 4.42 -0.49 -8.48
CA LYS A 37 2.98 -0.76 -8.30
C LYS A 37 2.72 -2.27 -8.32
N VAL A 38 3.25 -2.98 -9.32
CA VAL A 38 3.12 -4.45 -9.40
C VAL A 38 3.77 -5.13 -8.19
N GLN A 39 4.96 -4.68 -7.78
CA GLN A 39 5.66 -5.22 -6.61
C GLN A 39 4.84 -5.02 -5.34
N LEU A 40 4.25 -3.84 -5.14
CA LEU A 40 3.36 -3.55 -4.00
C LEU A 40 2.16 -4.50 -3.99
N MET A 41 1.51 -4.72 -5.14
CA MET A 41 0.38 -5.66 -5.23
C MET A 41 0.78 -7.08 -4.79
N VAL A 42 1.99 -7.52 -5.15
CA VAL A 42 2.53 -8.83 -4.75
C VAL A 42 2.79 -8.87 -3.26
N GLU A 43 3.49 -7.89 -2.69
CA GLU A 43 3.82 -7.83 -1.27
C GLU A 43 2.57 -7.72 -0.38
N VAL A 44 1.59 -6.90 -0.77
CA VAL A 44 0.32 -6.77 -0.04
C VAL A 44 -0.47 -8.08 -0.07
N LYS A 45 -0.48 -8.77 -1.22
CA LYS A 45 -1.11 -10.09 -1.30
C LYS A 45 -0.39 -11.13 -0.44
N ASP A 46 0.94 -11.16 -0.47
CA ASP A 46 1.73 -12.14 0.27
C ASP A 46 1.66 -11.92 1.79
N ARG A 47 1.81 -10.67 2.24
CA ARG A 47 1.86 -10.34 3.68
C ARG A 47 0.47 -10.14 4.31
N LEU A 48 -0.48 -9.58 3.57
CA LEU A 48 -1.79 -9.18 4.09
C LEU A 48 -2.94 -10.03 3.56
N GLY A 49 -2.71 -10.83 2.51
CA GLY A 49 -3.71 -11.69 1.89
C GLY A 49 -4.72 -10.94 1.00
N VAL A 50 -4.50 -9.65 0.74
CA VAL A 50 -5.42 -8.81 -0.04
C VAL A 50 -4.88 -8.61 -1.44
N THR A 51 -5.72 -8.82 -2.45
CA THR A 51 -5.37 -8.55 -3.85
C THR A 51 -5.79 -7.13 -4.20
N LEU A 52 -4.82 -6.29 -4.57
CA LEU A 52 -5.09 -4.94 -5.04
C LEU A 52 -5.45 -4.96 -6.54
N PRO A 53 -6.50 -4.24 -6.97
CA PRO A 53 -6.86 -4.07 -8.37
C PRO A 53 -5.87 -3.13 -9.07
N ILE A 54 -5.40 -3.52 -10.27
CA ILE A 54 -4.43 -2.73 -11.05
C ILE A 54 -5.06 -1.46 -11.64
N ASP A 55 -6.37 -1.48 -11.87
CA ASP A 55 -7.15 -0.38 -12.42
C ASP A 55 -7.39 0.74 -11.40
N GLU A 56 -7.37 0.43 -10.11
CA GLU A 56 -7.51 1.43 -9.03
C GLU A 56 -6.17 1.70 -8.31
N ILE A 57 -5.08 1.03 -8.71
CA ILE A 57 -3.80 1.10 -8.00
C ILE A 57 -3.29 2.54 -7.87
N ASP A 58 -3.52 3.38 -8.88
CA ASP A 58 -3.11 4.79 -8.90
C ASP A 58 -3.77 5.58 -7.76
N THR A 59 -5.05 5.33 -7.48
CA THR A 59 -5.76 5.91 -6.34
C THR A 59 -5.30 5.29 -5.03
N LEU A 60 -5.06 3.98 -5.00
CA LEU A 60 -4.63 3.29 -3.78
C LEU A 60 -3.22 3.70 -3.34
N VAL A 61 -2.35 4.08 -4.27
CA VAL A 61 -1.02 4.62 -3.96
C VAL A 61 -1.01 6.13 -3.76
N GLU A 62 -2.16 6.78 -3.66
CA GLU A 62 -2.23 8.20 -3.31
C GLU A 62 -1.60 8.44 -1.92
N SER A 63 -1.96 7.62 -0.93
CA SER A 63 -1.35 7.62 0.39
C SER A 63 -1.47 6.25 1.06
N VAL A 64 -0.62 5.98 2.06
CA VAL A 64 -0.71 4.74 2.84
C VAL A 64 -2.04 4.63 3.57
N GLN A 65 -2.65 5.76 3.96
CA GLN A 65 -3.96 5.78 4.59
C GLN A 65 -5.04 5.19 3.66
N VAL A 66 -5.11 5.65 2.40
CA VAL A 66 -6.09 5.15 1.42
C VAL A 66 -5.89 3.65 1.20
N LEU A 67 -4.62 3.22 1.05
CA LEU A 67 -4.29 1.80 0.92
C LEU A 67 -4.72 0.99 2.15
N ALA A 68 -4.50 1.51 3.36
CA ALA A 68 -4.88 0.84 4.60
C ALA A 68 -6.40 0.70 4.75
N GLU A 69 -7.16 1.73 4.39
CA GLU A 69 -8.63 1.69 4.38
C GLU A 69 -9.16 0.63 3.40
N TYR A 70 -8.58 0.57 2.20
CA TYR A 70 -8.91 -0.44 1.21
C TYR A 70 -8.61 -1.85 1.74
N VAL A 71 -7.40 -2.08 2.23
CA VAL A 71 -6.98 -3.39 2.75
C VAL A 71 -7.84 -3.79 3.95
N ALA A 72 -8.11 -2.88 4.89
CA ALA A 72 -8.98 -3.16 6.05
C ALA A 72 -10.40 -3.59 5.63
N THR A 73 -10.91 -3.01 4.54
CA THR A 73 -12.24 -3.33 4.00
C THR A 73 -12.27 -4.69 3.29
N HIS A 74 -11.20 -5.04 2.58
CA HIS A 74 -11.13 -6.24 1.72
C HIS A 74 -10.51 -7.47 2.39
N ARG A 75 -9.93 -7.34 3.58
CA ARG A 75 -9.34 -8.46 4.34
C ARG A 75 -10.38 -9.34 5.04
N ARG A 76 -11.63 -9.39 4.54
CA ARG A 76 -12.76 -10.06 5.17
C ARG A 76 -12.95 -11.49 4.69
#